data_AF-A0A841WSM1-F1
#
_entry.id   AF-A0A841WSM1-F1
#
_cell.length_a   1.000
_cell.length_b   1.000
_cell.length_c   1.000
_cell.angle_alpha   90.00
_cell.angle_beta   90.00
_cell.angle_gamma   90.00
#
_symmetry.space_group_name_H-M   'P 1'
#
loop_
_entity.id
_entity.type
_entity.pdbx_description
1 polymer ?
#
loop_
_entity_poly.entity_id
_entity_poly.type
_entity_poly.pdbx_seq_one_letter_code
_entity_poly.pdbx_strand_id
1 'polypeptide(L)'
;MKRTYFLANFLLIGFPLTILSIYFSLNYSGFCFAKMRYLSDYEKLKLAFDSLNSAEKLRIKIAGKMQYREFIKYKSFDEYIKENPDCCTINPPGGVEVPIPDSFLNPRILGLDSGEGIRIKFKMRYLDENSLPTSQEITTGIALQNCGKVIVFD
;
A
#
# COMPACT_ATOMS: atom_id res chain seq x y z
N MET A 1 13.59 49.70 4.70
CA MET A 1 13.59 48.68 3.62
C MET A 1 12.51 49.06 2.60
N LYS A 2 12.85 49.38 1.34
CA LYS A 2 11.85 49.90 0.39
C LYS A 2 10.78 48.83 0.14
N ARG A 3 9.51 49.21 0.19
CA ARG A 3 8.32 48.35 0.02
C ARG A 3 8.42 47.41 -1.20
N THR A 4 9.10 47.84 -2.26
CA THR A 4 9.40 47.07 -3.46
C THR A 4 10.34 45.87 -3.22
N TYR A 5 11.37 46.00 -2.37
CA TYR A 5 12.25 44.87 -2.03
C TYR A 5 11.56 43.82 -1.17
N PHE A 6 10.67 44.25 -0.28
CA PHE A 6 9.88 43.32 0.54
C PHE A 6 8.90 42.52 -0.34
N LEU A 7 8.18 43.19 -1.25
CA LEU A 7 7.32 42.55 -2.24
C LEU A 7 8.09 41.59 -3.15
N ALA A 8 9.27 42.00 -3.65
CA ALA A 8 10.09 41.15 -4.51
C ALA A 8 10.59 39.90 -3.78
N ASN A 9 11.07 40.02 -2.53
CA ASN A 9 11.50 38.86 -1.74
C ASN A 9 10.33 37.92 -1.40
N PHE A 10 9.16 38.47 -1.07
CA PHE A 10 7.97 37.66 -0.81
C PHE A 10 7.54 36.87 -2.06
N LEU A 11 7.55 37.50 -3.23
CA LEU A 11 7.17 36.86 -4.49
C LEU A 11 8.21 35.86 -5.01
N LEU A 12 9.51 36.17 -4.88
CA LEU A 12 10.58 35.34 -5.42
C LEU A 12 10.96 34.16 -4.50
N ILE A 13 10.79 34.32 -3.19
CA ILE A 13 11.22 33.32 -2.20
C ILE A 13 10.02 32.78 -1.43
N GLY A 14 9.18 33.67 -0.87
CA GLY A 14 8.05 33.27 -0.03
C GLY A 14 7.02 32.42 -0.79
N PHE A 15 6.65 32.83 -2.00
CA PHE A 15 5.64 32.13 -2.79
C PHE A 15 6.10 30.72 -3.23
N PRO A 16 7.29 30.51 -3.82
CA PRO A 16 7.78 29.16 -4.13
C PRO A 16 7.92 28.27 -2.90
N LEU A 17 8.40 28.80 -1.77
CA LEU A 17 8.50 28.03 -0.53
C LEU A 17 7.13 27.60 0.00
N THR A 18 6.12 28.45 -0.15
CA THR A 18 4.75 28.11 0.25
C THR A 18 4.20 26.97 -0.62
N ILE A 19 4.39 27.03 -1.94
CA ILE A 19 3.98 25.95 -2.85
C ILE A 19 4.69 24.64 -2.51
N LEU A 20 6.00 24.68 -2.31
CA LEU A 20 6.79 23.51 -1.93
C LEU A 20 6.32 22.93 -0.59
N SER A 21 6.06 23.78 0.40
CA SER A 21 5.54 23.37 1.70
C SER A 21 4.20 22.65 1.58
N ILE A 22 3.26 23.20 0.79
CA ILE A 22 1.97 22.55 0.51
C ILE A 22 2.19 21.21 -0.19
N TYR A 23 3.03 21.18 -1.23
CA TYR A 23 3.31 19.97 -2.00
C TYR A 23 3.85 18.84 -1.11
N PHE A 24 4.87 19.13 -0.30
CA PHE A 24 5.46 18.15 0.59
C PHE A 24 4.53 17.73 1.74
N SER A 25 3.74 18.67 2.27
CA SER A 25 2.75 18.35 3.32
C SER A 25 1.65 17.42 2.79
N LEU A 26 1.16 17.68 1.57
CA LEU A 26 0.18 16.83 0.91
C LEU A 26 0.75 15.44 0.62
N ASN A 27 2.00 15.34 0.12
CA ASN A 27 2.66 14.05 -0.05
C ASN A 27 2.79 13.30 1.28
N TYR A 28 3.26 13.97 2.34
CA TYR A 28 3.43 13.37 3.65
C TYR A 28 2.11 12.84 4.24
N SER A 29 0.99 13.53 3.95
CA SER A 29 -0.36 13.12 4.35
C SER A 29 -0.96 11.97 3.53
N GLY A 30 -0.29 11.51 2.47
CA GLY A 30 -0.79 10.43 1.60
C GLY A 30 -1.62 10.90 0.39
N PHE A 31 -1.59 12.20 0.03
CA PHE A 31 -2.36 12.73 -1.09
C PHE A 31 -1.80 12.23 -2.43
N CYS A 32 -2.67 11.69 -3.29
CA CYS A 32 -2.28 11.31 -4.64
C CYS A 32 -2.48 12.47 -5.61
N PHE A 33 -1.38 13.12 -6.01
CA PHE A 33 -1.41 14.20 -7.01
C PHE A 33 -1.90 13.75 -8.39
N ALA A 34 -1.62 12.51 -8.81
CA ALA A 34 -2.09 12.01 -10.10
C ALA A 34 -3.63 11.91 -10.18
N LYS A 35 -4.29 11.66 -9.04
CA LYS A 35 -5.76 11.60 -8.93
C LYS A 35 -6.37 12.87 -8.32
N MET A 36 -5.54 13.80 -7.86
CA MET A 36 -5.94 14.99 -7.09
C MET A 36 -6.86 14.68 -5.89
N ARG A 37 -6.61 13.56 -5.20
CA ARG A 37 -7.36 13.16 -3.99
C ARG A 37 -6.59 12.12 -3.17
N TYR A 38 -7.06 11.87 -1.96
CA TYR A 38 -6.67 10.68 -1.20
C TYR A 38 -7.34 9.42 -1.79
N LEU A 39 -6.67 8.28 -1.67
CA LEU A 39 -7.30 6.99 -1.92
C LEU A 39 -8.23 6.64 -0.77
N SER A 40 -9.39 6.08 -1.09
CA SER A 40 -10.31 5.53 -0.09
C SER A 40 -9.75 4.23 0.49
N ASP A 41 -10.21 3.86 1.68
CA ASP A 41 -9.84 2.60 2.32
C ASP A 41 -10.19 1.40 1.44
N TYR A 42 -11.36 1.42 0.80
CA TYR A 42 -11.74 0.38 -0.17
C TYR A 42 -10.72 0.26 -1.31
N GLU A 43 -10.27 1.37 -1.90
CA GLU A 43 -9.25 1.33 -2.97
C GLU A 43 -7.93 0.75 -2.47
N LYS A 44 -7.48 1.17 -1.28
CA LYS A 44 -6.24 0.68 -0.67
C LYS A 44 -6.29 -0.82 -0.42
N LEU A 45 -7.36 -1.29 0.20
CA LEU A 45 -7.56 -2.71 0.48
C LEU A 45 -7.69 -3.53 -0.81
N LYS A 46 -8.42 -3.02 -1.81
CA LYS A 46 -8.53 -3.65 -3.12
C LYS A 46 -7.18 -3.80 -3.80
N LEU A 47 -6.33 -2.77 -3.78
CA LEU A 47 -4.99 -2.81 -4.37
C LEU A 47 -4.08 -3.82 -3.66
N ALA A 48 -4.15 -3.88 -2.33
CA ALA A 48 -3.44 -4.89 -1.55
C ALA A 48 -3.91 -6.30 -1.90
N PHE A 49 -5.22 -6.54 -1.97
CA PHE A 49 -5.79 -7.81 -2.42
C PHE A 49 -5.35 -8.15 -3.85
N ASP A 50 -5.45 -7.19 -4.78
CA ASP A 50 -5.13 -7.40 -6.19
C ASP A 50 -3.69 -7.85 -6.36
N SER A 51 -2.75 -7.31 -5.56
CA SER A 51 -1.33 -7.73 -5.60
C SER A 51 -1.10 -9.19 -5.22
N LEU A 52 -1.88 -9.71 -4.27
CA LEU A 52 -1.82 -11.11 -3.86
C LEU A 52 -2.56 -12.00 -4.86
N ASN A 53 -3.76 -11.59 -5.26
CA ASN A 53 -4.61 -12.35 -6.18
C ASN A 53 -4.04 -12.39 -7.61
N SER A 54 -3.23 -11.40 -8.00
CA SER A 54 -2.55 -11.41 -9.30
C SER A 54 -1.35 -12.35 -9.35
N ALA A 55 -0.74 -12.68 -8.21
CA ALA A 55 0.44 -13.56 -8.14
C ALA A 55 0.19 -14.92 -8.81
N GLU A 56 1.23 -15.49 -9.42
CA GLU A 56 1.14 -16.84 -9.99
C GLU A 56 1.15 -17.90 -8.88
N LYS A 57 2.00 -17.70 -7.88
CA LYS A 57 2.18 -18.60 -6.74
C LYS A 57 2.30 -17.80 -5.47
N LEU A 58 1.79 -18.34 -4.39
CA LEU A 58 1.95 -17.78 -3.05
C LEU A 58 2.77 -18.74 -2.20
N ARG A 59 3.56 -18.17 -1.29
CA ARG A 59 4.42 -18.91 -0.39
C ARG A 59 3.60 -19.31 0.85
N ILE A 60 3.42 -20.60 1.06
CA ILE A 60 2.66 -21.15 2.19
C ILE A 60 3.48 -22.15 3.00
N LYS A 61 3.09 -22.37 4.26
CA LYS A 61 3.74 -23.34 5.15
C LYS A 61 2.92 -24.63 5.20
N ILE A 62 3.47 -25.70 4.64
CA ILE A 62 2.88 -27.06 4.65
C ILE A 62 3.83 -27.98 5.43
N ALA A 63 3.31 -28.67 6.44
CA ALA A 63 4.09 -29.60 7.27
C ALA A 63 5.43 -29.00 7.78
N GLY A 64 5.39 -27.73 8.20
CA GLY A 64 6.55 -27.02 8.71
C GLY A 64 7.49 -26.41 7.65
N LYS A 65 7.34 -26.76 6.37
CA LYS A 65 8.20 -26.30 5.27
C LYS A 65 7.50 -25.22 4.44
N MET A 66 8.26 -24.19 4.04
CA MET A 66 7.77 -23.17 3.12
C MET A 66 7.78 -23.70 1.68
N GLN A 67 6.67 -23.57 0.97
CA GLN A 67 6.51 -24.01 -0.41
C GLN A 67 5.75 -22.95 -1.22
N TYR A 68 6.08 -22.80 -2.49
CA TYR A 68 5.28 -22.00 -3.42
C TYR A 68 4.20 -22.88 -4.03
N ARG A 69 2.95 -22.43 -3.96
CA ARG A 69 1.80 -23.14 -4.53
C ARG A 69 1.00 -22.22 -5.44
N GLU A 70 0.55 -22.81 -6.54
CA GLU A 70 -0.53 -22.22 -7.34
C GLU A 70 -1.81 -22.26 -6.53
N PHE A 71 -2.67 -21.28 -6.75
CA PHE A 71 -3.90 -21.12 -6.01
C PHE A 71 -5.03 -20.70 -6.95
N ILE A 72 -6.24 -21.03 -6.55
CA ILE A 72 -7.47 -20.66 -7.23
C ILE A 72 -7.74 -19.19 -6.90
N LYS A 73 -7.57 -18.33 -7.89
CA LYS A 73 -7.80 -16.89 -7.78
C LYS A 73 -9.27 -16.58 -7.52
N TYR A 74 -9.51 -15.56 -6.71
CA TYR A 74 -10.83 -14.96 -6.55
C TYR A 74 -11.18 -14.16 -7.80
N LYS A 75 -12.47 -14.09 -8.16
CA LYS A 75 -12.95 -13.33 -9.33
C LYS A 75 -12.82 -11.83 -9.13
N SER A 76 -13.07 -11.36 -7.90
CA SER A 76 -12.98 -9.95 -7.55
C SER A 76 -12.72 -9.74 -6.05
N PHE A 77 -12.33 -8.52 -5.69
CA PHE A 77 -12.24 -8.12 -4.30
C PHE A 77 -13.60 -8.17 -3.59
N ASP A 78 -14.69 -7.84 -4.28
CA ASP A 78 -16.05 -7.89 -3.73
C ASP A 78 -16.48 -9.33 -3.38
N GLU A 79 -16.11 -10.33 -4.20
CA GLU A 79 -16.30 -11.74 -3.85
C GLU A 79 -15.52 -12.07 -2.58
N TYR A 80 -14.25 -11.67 -2.54
CA TYR A 80 -13.34 -12.00 -1.44
C TYR A 80 -13.82 -11.44 -0.10
N ILE A 81 -14.18 -10.16 -0.02
CA ILE A 81 -14.64 -9.55 1.25
C ILE A 81 -16.01 -10.03 1.69
N LYS A 82 -16.86 -10.49 0.77
CA LYS A 82 -18.15 -11.10 1.10
C LYS A 82 -17.96 -12.42 1.86
N GLU A 83 -16.95 -13.20 1.46
CA GLU A 83 -16.63 -14.47 2.12
C GLU A 83 -15.67 -14.33 3.31
N ASN A 84 -14.91 -13.24 3.37
CA ASN A 84 -13.89 -12.97 4.39
C ASN A 84 -14.06 -11.55 4.96
N PRO A 85 -15.15 -11.27 5.70
CA PRO A 85 -15.46 -9.92 6.16
C PRO A 85 -14.44 -9.32 7.16
N ASP A 86 -13.65 -10.16 7.83
CA ASP A 86 -12.61 -9.76 8.77
C ASP A 86 -11.17 -9.82 8.19
N CYS A 87 -11.05 -9.91 6.86
CA CYS A 87 -9.78 -10.14 6.18
C CYS A 87 -8.72 -9.07 6.44
N CYS A 88 -9.14 -7.83 6.63
CA CYS A 88 -8.34 -6.70 6.20
C CYS A 88 -8.31 -5.61 7.27
N THR A 89 -7.13 -5.06 7.54
CA THR A 89 -6.96 -3.98 8.52
C THR A 89 -5.95 -2.97 8.02
N ILE A 90 -6.33 -1.69 8.00
CA ILE A 90 -5.44 -0.56 7.76
C ILE A 90 -4.87 -0.11 9.10
N ASN A 91 -3.56 0.14 9.14
CA ASN A 91 -2.80 0.51 10.33
C ASN A 91 -3.09 -0.40 11.54
N PRO A 92 -2.88 -1.73 11.38
CA PRO A 92 -3.15 -2.67 12.46
C PRO A 92 -2.27 -2.37 13.68
N PRO A 93 -2.72 -2.73 14.90
CA PRO A 93 -1.87 -2.68 16.08
C PRO A 93 -0.56 -3.46 15.87
N GLY A 94 0.55 -2.85 16.29
CA GLY A 94 1.90 -3.36 16.06
C GLY A 94 2.45 -3.09 14.65
N GLY A 95 1.70 -2.41 13.79
CA GLY A 95 2.11 -2.06 12.43
C GLY A 95 2.16 -3.27 11.49
N VAL A 96 2.80 -3.06 10.35
CA VAL A 96 3.12 -4.12 9.38
C VAL A 96 4.62 -4.09 9.14
N GLU A 97 5.24 -5.27 9.11
CA GLU A 97 6.62 -5.40 8.69
C GLU A 97 6.66 -5.38 7.17
N VAL A 98 6.91 -4.20 6.61
CA VAL A 98 7.18 -4.03 5.18
C VAL A 98 8.51 -3.31 5.11
N PRO A 99 9.47 -3.78 4.31
CA PRO A 99 10.68 -2.99 4.08
C PRO A 99 10.23 -1.62 3.56
N ILE A 100 10.90 -0.55 3.92
CA ILE A 100 10.67 0.76 3.30
C ILE A 100 12.02 1.17 2.72
N PRO A 101 12.10 1.64 1.46
CA PRO A 101 13.39 1.94 0.87
C PRO A 101 14.10 3.01 1.70
N ASP A 102 15.36 2.78 2.02
CA ASP A 102 16.20 3.84 2.55
C ASP A 102 16.37 4.92 1.46
N SER A 103 16.03 6.16 1.79
CA SER A 103 16.20 7.29 0.88
C SER A 103 16.73 8.51 1.61
N PHE A 104 17.51 9.32 0.90
CA PHE A 104 18.11 10.55 1.43
C PHE A 104 17.06 11.53 1.98
N LEU A 105 15.88 11.56 1.37
CA LEU A 105 14.70 12.26 1.88
C LEU A 105 13.66 11.23 2.32
N ASN A 106 12.90 11.52 3.38
CA ASN A 106 11.86 10.61 3.88
C ASN A 106 10.91 10.18 2.73
N PRO A 107 10.70 8.86 2.48
CA PRO A 107 9.87 8.34 1.39
C PRO A 107 8.45 8.93 1.34
N ARG A 108 7.90 9.30 2.50
CA ARG A 108 6.58 9.95 2.61
C ARG A 108 6.56 11.35 2.01
N ILE A 109 7.65 12.11 2.13
CA ILE A 109 7.77 13.45 1.51
C ILE A 109 7.77 13.35 -0.01
N LEU A 110 8.31 12.24 -0.55
CA LEU A 110 8.36 11.96 -1.98
C LEU A 110 7.09 11.27 -2.50
N GLY A 111 6.13 10.93 -1.63
CA GLY A 111 4.92 10.18 -1.98
C GLY A 111 5.18 8.71 -2.35
N LEU A 112 6.39 8.21 -2.07
CA LEU A 112 6.81 6.82 -2.28
C LEU A 112 6.37 5.89 -1.15
N ASP A 113 5.79 6.46 -0.09
CA ASP A 113 5.16 5.76 1.02
C ASP A 113 3.95 6.58 1.48
N SER A 114 2.77 5.97 1.51
CA SER A 114 1.56 6.58 2.04
C SER A 114 1.59 6.75 3.56
N GLY A 115 2.52 6.08 4.24
CA GLY A 115 2.61 6.02 5.69
C GLY A 115 1.57 5.13 6.32
N GLU A 116 0.85 4.34 5.52
CA GLU A 116 -0.15 3.39 5.98
C GLU A 116 0.24 1.96 5.65
N GLY A 117 0.02 1.09 6.63
CA GLY A 117 0.26 -0.34 6.52
C GLY A 117 -1.04 -1.12 6.42
N ILE A 118 -1.14 -2.04 5.47
CA ILE A 118 -2.32 -2.89 5.27
C ILE A 118 -1.96 -4.31 5.66
N ARG A 119 -2.69 -4.89 6.61
CA ARG A 119 -2.62 -6.31 6.92
C ARG A 119 -3.79 -7.03 6.26
N ILE A 120 -3.47 -8.02 5.44
CA ILE A 120 -4.45 -8.91 4.80
C ILE A 120 -4.27 -10.33 5.35
N LYS A 121 -5.36 -10.94 5.80
CA LYS A 121 -5.54 -12.37 6.07
C LYS A 121 -6.10 -13.06 4.82
N PHE A 122 -5.23 -13.36 3.87
CA PHE A 122 -5.61 -13.94 2.60
C PHE A 122 -5.92 -15.43 2.74
N LYS A 123 -7.20 -15.80 2.60
CA LYS A 123 -7.62 -17.20 2.53
C LYS A 123 -7.30 -17.77 1.15
N MET A 124 -6.14 -18.39 1.01
CA MET A 124 -5.70 -19.01 -0.22
C MET A 124 -6.44 -20.33 -0.45
N ARG A 125 -7.10 -20.48 -1.61
CA ARG A 125 -7.77 -21.71 -2.04
C ARG A 125 -6.85 -22.45 -3.00
N TYR A 126 -6.59 -23.74 -2.82
CA TYR A 126 -5.70 -24.50 -3.71
C TYR A 126 -6.10 -25.98 -3.77
N LEU A 127 -5.52 -26.71 -4.72
CA LEU A 127 -5.66 -28.17 -4.80
C LEU A 127 -4.50 -28.81 -4.04
N ASP A 128 -4.80 -29.76 -3.18
CA ASP A 128 -3.78 -30.54 -2.47
C ASP A 128 -3.11 -31.58 -3.42
N GLU A 129 -2.20 -32.39 -2.86
CA GLU A 129 -1.47 -33.41 -3.63
C GLU A 129 -2.38 -34.48 -4.25
N ASN A 130 -3.61 -34.63 -3.74
CA ASN A 130 -4.63 -35.54 -4.25
C ASN A 130 -5.65 -34.84 -5.15
N SER A 131 -5.38 -33.60 -5.57
CA SER A 131 -6.29 -32.76 -6.36
C SER A 131 -7.60 -32.43 -5.65
N LEU A 132 -7.64 -32.47 -4.32
CA LEU A 132 -8.80 -32.10 -3.53
C LEU A 132 -8.76 -30.61 -3.19
N PRO A 133 -9.90 -29.89 -3.29
CA PRO A 133 -9.97 -28.49 -2.88
C PRO A 133 -9.69 -28.33 -1.38
N THR A 134 -8.77 -27.43 -1.07
CA THR A 134 -8.44 -27.05 0.30
C THR A 134 -8.18 -25.54 0.39
N SER A 135 -8.07 -25.02 1.61
CA SER A 135 -7.73 -23.62 1.83
C SER A 135 -6.86 -23.41 3.05
N GLN A 136 -5.96 -22.43 2.98
CA GLN A 136 -5.11 -22.00 4.08
C GLN A 136 -5.11 -20.48 4.15
N GLU A 137 -5.19 -19.93 5.35
CA GLU A 137 -5.02 -18.50 5.57
C GLU A 137 -3.53 -18.14 5.66
N ILE A 138 -3.13 -17.10 4.93
CA ILE A 138 -1.84 -16.43 5.10
C ILE A 138 -2.07 -14.99 5.55
N THR A 139 -1.23 -14.50 6.46
CA THR A 139 -1.25 -13.09 6.84
C THR A 139 -0.06 -12.38 6.21
N THR A 140 -0.32 -11.28 5.52
CA THR A 140 0.72 -10.46 4.88
C THR A 140 0.54 -8.99 5.22
N GLY A 141 1.67 -8.29 5.40
CA GLY A 141 1.74 -6.83 5.45
C GLY A 141 2.04 -6.25 4.08
N ILE A 142 1.32 -5.21 3.68
CA ILE A 142 1.48 -4.49 2.41
C ILE A 142 1.53 -2.99 2.70
N ALA A 143 2.48 -2.30 2.09
CA ALA A 143 2.51 -0.84 2.06
C ALA A 143 2.26 -0.35 0.64
N LEU A 144 1.65 0.83 0.53
CA LEU A 144 1.32 1.47 -0.74
C LEU A 144 1.98 2.84 -0.83
N GLN A 145 2.34 3.25 -2.04
CA GLN A 145 2.61 4.66 -2.38
C GLN A 145 1.31 5.46 -2.35
N ASN A 146 1.39 6.79 -2.33
CA ASN A 146 0.20 7.68 -2.26
C ASN A 146 -0.84 7.37 -3.34
N CYS A 147 -0.37 7.01 -4.55
CA CYS A 147 -1.24 6.71 -5.69
C CYS A 147 -1.57 5.22 -5.87
N GLY A 148 -1.23 4.38 -4.89
CA GLY A 148 -1.71 3.00 -4.82
C GLY A 148 -0.78 1.94 -5.43
N LYS A 149 0.42 2.34 -5.87
CA LYS A 149 1.44 1.36 -6.27
C LYS A 149 1.90 0.60 -5.02
N VAL A 150 1.88 -0.72 -5.10
CA VAL A 150 2.39 -1.58 -4.02
C VAL A 150 3.91 -1.42 -3.92
N ILE A 151 4.39 -1.30 -2.70
CA ILE A 151 5.82 -1.28 -2.43
C ILE A 151 6.28 -2.74 -2.40
N VAL A 152 6.86 -3.19 -3.52
CA VAL A 152 7.44 -4.53 -3.69
C VAL A 152 8.97 -4.38 -3.64
N PHE A 153 9.63 -5.26 -2.91
CA PHE A 153 11.10 -5.36 -2.89
C PHE A 153 11.47 -6.65 -3.61
N ASP A 154 12.25 -6.51 -4.69
CA ASP A 154 12.99 -7.62 -5.28
C ASP A 154 14.20 -7.99 -4.40
#